data_AF-A0AAU4G309-F1
#
_entry.id   AF-A0AAU4G309-F1
#
_cell.length_a   1.000
_cell.length_b   1.000
_cell.length_c   1.000
_cell.angle_alpha   90.00
_cell.angle_beta   90.00
_cell.angle_gamma   90.00
#
_symmetry.space_group_name_H-M   'P 1'
#
loop_
_entity.id
_entity.type
_entity.pdbx_description
1 polymer ?
#
loop_
_entity_poly.entity_id
_entity_poly.type
_entity_poly.pdbx_seq_one_letter_code
_entity_poly.pdbx_strand_id
1 'polypeptide(L)'
;MGANEGRSRTAATRLKAVATPELYRRNPFRITGLPATATGRAVRERRLRVLGALEVGARPPGVPEDVTPDEVRSAFDALGNTEHRLVDELFGPWGAPEDCDCPPQLHDKHDAAVTAHAAALDAEADRTEDHPMPLWNDAARNWAFTQRSEAFWQHLRHRVGKIGDRRLDESTVDGLRAALPSALVAPLVALAITSPEPERLLGFLSMWGVDKATESAARTEAAGDTFSRVEDLVKELRKLIDNRGAREAAERSLNELAPMLDRLEQVMPHQEYRRAGRLREGAAIAVNNVGVALSEVPASSRQLVRDVFALARRLSTDSETLVTIGRNEQSATMAPVPPLDVGHLWNRVTMLIRQRRYAEAEQALEQILAHSRRPGDQQQARGMIATMRQLQEGGPVARPSPPSTTSRVLLGLLHVALGMVFLATLLTSPLVPCLVIGGLGLLCCLGAAGSENVGRASMPLLAVTGAVVAGLFWVLHANGVAIAGWLTVCTAVVLLVVVPVSLAGRERG
;
A
#
# COMPACT_ATOMS: atom_id res chain seq x y z
N MET A 1 46.43 -18.51 4.27
CA MET A 1 45.88 -17.25 4.79
C MET A 1 46.16 -17.19 6.28
N GLY A 2 47.13 -16.39 6.70
CA GLY A 2 47.66 -16.38 8.09
C GLY A 2 46.80 -15.59 9.06
N ALA A 3 46.98 -15.79 10.37
CA ALA A 3 46.23 -15.11 11.44
C ALA A 3 46.21 -13.56 11.32
N ASN A 4 47.27 -12.97 10.77
CA ASN A 4 47.40 -11.53 10.54
C ASN A 4 46.40 -11.01 9.48
N GLU A 5 46.17 -11.77 8.40
CA GLU A 5 45.14 -11.43 7.39
C GLU A 5 43.72 -11.54 7.98
N GLY A 6 43.54 -12.35 9.03
CA GLY A 6 42.30 -12.40 9.79
C GLY A 6 42.06 -11.10 10.55
N ARG A 7 43.03 -10.67 11.35
CA ARG A 7 42.93 -9.45 12.19
C ARG A 7 42.72 -8.17 11.38
N SER A 8 43.49 -8.00 10.31
CA SER A 8 43.34 -6.86 9.39
C SER A 8 41.92 -6.77 8.81
N ARG A 9 41.37 -7.90 8.34
CA ARG A 9 40.00 -7.94 7.81
C ARG A 9 38.95 -7.67 8.89
N THR A 10 39.09 -8.25 10.08
CA THR A 10 38.15 -8.01 11.19
C THR A 10 38.08 -6.52 11.56
N ALA A 11 39.25 -5.85 11.65
CA ALA A 11 39.32 -4.42 11.93
C ALA A 11 38.66 -3.58 10.84
N ALA A 12 38.97 -3.87 9.57
CA ALA A 12 38.36 -3.22 8.42
C ALA A 12 36.83 -3.41 8.38
N THR A 13 36.34 -4.62 8.63
CA THR A 13 34.90 -4.93 8.68
C THR A 13 34.21 -4.18 9.82
N ARG A 14 34.80 -4.15 11.02
CA ARG A 14 34.25 -3.40 12.15
C ARG A 14 34.19 -1.90 11.84
N LEU A 15 35.25 -1.35 11.25
CA LEU A 15 35.31 0.06 10.88
C LEU A 15 34.19 0.44 9.91
N LYS A 16 33.92 -0.38 8.90
CA LYS A 16 32.80 -0.18 7.97
C LYS A 16 31.44 -0.31 8.66
N ALA A 17 31.30 -1.28 9.55
CA ALA A 17 30.04 -1.53 10.25
C ALA A 17 29.60 -0.36 11.15
N VAL A 18 30.54 0.40 11.71
CA VAL A 18 30.21 1.59 12.53
C VAL A 18 30.01 2.86 11.70
N ALA A 19 30.50 2.89 10.46
CA ALA A 19 30.53 4.03 9.55
C ALA A 19 29.14 4.39 8.98
N THR A 20 28.19 4.61 9.87
CA THR A 20 26.80 4.99 9.60
C THR A 20 26.60 6.48 9.89
N PRO A 21 25.48 7.09 9.47
CA PRO A 21 25.16 8.47 9.87
C PRO A 21 25.18 8.71 11.39
N GLU A 22 24.95 7.65 12.17
CA GLU A 22 24.96 7.69 13.64
C GLU A 22 26.35 7.47 14.27
N LEU A 23 27.43 7.47 13.46
CA LEU A 23 28.80 7.12 13.85
C LEU A 23 29.23 7.75 15.19
N TYR A 24 29.00 9.06 15.34
CA TYR A 24 29.41 9.80 16.54
C TYR A 24 28.35 9.77 17.64
N ARG A 25 27.05 9.82 17.29
CA ARG A 25 25.94 9.76 18.27
C ARG A 25 25.95 8.45 19.05
N ARG A 26 26.19 7.34 18.35
CA ARG A 26 26.25 5.99 18.93
C ARG A 26 27.64 5.57 19.39
N ASN A 27 28.63 6.46 19.36
CA ASN A 27 29.96 6.14 19.85
C ASN A 27 29.90 5.81 21.36
N PRO A 28 30.40 4.64 21.80
CA PRO A 28 30.35 4.25 23.21
C PRO A 28 31.01 5.23 24.19
N PHE A 29 32.06 5.94 23.75
CA PHE A 29 32.71 6.96 24.58
C PHE A 29 31.81 8.18 24.80
N ARG A 30 31.09 8.63 23.76
CA ARG A 30 30.08 9.70 23.86
C ARG A 30 28.95 9.29 24.80
N ILE A 31 28.39 8.09 24.59
CA ILE A 31 27.27 7.57 25.40
C ILE A 31 27.63 7.48 26.89
N THR A 32 28.84 7.00 27.20
CA THR A 32 29.27 6.77 28.59
C THR A 32 29.88 8.02 29.27
N GLY A 33 30.14 9.07 28.49
CA GLY A 33 30.84 10.27 28.93
C GLY A 33 32.29 10.01 29.32
N LEU A 34 32.95 9.03 28.69
CA LEU A 34 34.36 8.71 28.90
C LEU A 34 35.21 9.31 27.78
N PRO A 35 36.45 9.78 28.08
CA PRO A 35 37.40 10.10 27.03
C PRO A 35 37.84 8.84 26.29
N ALA A 36 38.21 8.95 25.01
CA ALA A 36 38.69 7.81 24.21
C ALA A 36 39.94 7.15 24.84
N THR A 37 40.73 7.94 25.57
CA THR A 37 41.95 7.49 26.27
C THR A 37 41.68 6.72 27.57
N ALA A 38 40.43 6.61 28.03
CA ALA A 38 40.07 6.04 29.35
C ALA A 38 40.56 4.60 29.53
N THR A 39 41.35 4.32 30.58
CA THR A 39 41.85 2.95 30.83
C THR A 39 40.73 1.94 31.08
N GLY A 40 41.01 0.63 30.92
CA GLY A 40 40.03 -0.42 31.26
C GLY A 40 39.55 -0.36 32.72
N ARG A 41 40.39 0.11 33.64
CA ARG A 41 40.01 0.40 35.03
C ARG A 41 39.02 1.55 35.10
N ALA A 42 39.29 2.67 34.43
CA ALA A 42 38.39 3.82 34.39
C ALA A 42 37.02 3.46 33.79
N VAL A 43 36.98 2.62 32.74
CA VAL A 43 35.73 2.10 32.16
C VAL A 43 34.93 1.31 33.20
N ARG A 44 35.56 0.39 33.95
CA ARG A 44 34.87 -0.40 34.98
C ARG A 44 34.35 0.46 36.13
N GLU A 45 35.17 1.38 36.63
CA GLU A 45 34.77 2.31 37.71
C GLU A 45 33.62 3.22 37.26
N ARG A 46 33.63 3.69 36.01
CA ARG A 46 32.54 4.47 35.43
C ARG A 46 31.28 3.63 35.25
N ARG A 47 31.40 2.39 34.77
CA ARG A 47 30.27 1.45 34.61
C ARG A 47 29.52 1.27 35.92
N LEU A 48 30.23 0.99 37.02
CA LEU A 48 29.62 0.80 38.35
C LEU A 48 28.86 2.06 38.80
N ARG A 49 29.46 3.25 38.66
CA ARG A 49 28.82 4.51 39.03
C ARG A 49 27.58 4.83 38.19
N VAL A 50 27.69 4.69 36.87
CA VAL A 50 26.62 5.04 35.93
C VAL A 50 25.45 4.08 36.05
N LEU A 51 25.70 2.77 36.06
CA LEU A 51 24.63 1.79 36.18
C LEU A 51 23.94 1.84 37.54
N GLY A 52 24.69 2.01 38.64
CA GLY A 52 24.09 2.18 39.97
C GLY A 52 23.22 3.43 40.09
N ALA A 53 23.61 4.54 39.45
CA ALA A 53 22.78 5.75 39.38
C ALA A 53 21.48 5.50 38.58
N LEU A 54 21.56 4.82 37.43
CA LEU A 54 20.38 4.48 36.63
C LEU A 54 19.43 3.53 37.34
N GLU A 55 19.94 2.57 38.12
CA GLU A 55 19.15 1.62 38.91
C GLU A 55 18.26 2.31 39.95
N VAL A 56 18.72 3.42 40.53
CA VAL A 56 17.93 4.24 41.47
C VAL A 56 17.13 5.36 40.79
N GLY A 57 17.06 5.35 39.46
CA GLY A 57 16.34 6.35 38.67
C GLY A 57 17.01 7.73 38.61
N ALA A 58 18.28 7.83 39.02
CA ALA A 58 19.06 9.07 38.94
C ALA A 58 19.70 9.24 37.55
N ARG A 59 19.93 10.50 37.16
CA ARG A 59 20.63 10.84 35.91
C ARG A 59 22.15 10.94 36.15
N PRO A 60 22.96 10.06 35.57
CA PRO A 60 24.42 10.13 35.72
C PRO A 60 24.97 11.35 34.96
N PRO A 61 25.89 12.14 35.55
CA PRO A 61 26.48 13.29 34.86
C PRO A 61 27.33 12.83 33.67
N GLY A 62 27.19 13.49 32.52
CA GLY A 62 27.95 13.24 31.30
C GLY A 62 27.41 12.11 30.40
N VAL A 63 26.30 11.47 30.78
CA VAL A 63 25.54 10.60 29.86
C VAL A 63 24.54 11.49 29.10
N PRO A 64 24.45 11.41 27.77
CA PRO A 64 23.51 12.22 26.99
C PRO A 64 22.05 12.02 27.41
N GLU A 65 21.26 13.06 27.18
CA GLU A 65 19.91 13.16 27.73
C GLU A 65 18.91 12.18 27.12
N ASP A 66 19.11 11.92 25.84
CA ASP A 66 18.30 11.16 24.90
C ASP A 66 18.61 9.65 24.90
N VAL A 67 19.66 9.24 25.62
CA VAL A 67 20.13 7.84 25.60
C VAL A 67 19.45 7.00 26.68
N THR A 68 18.95 5.84 26.27
CA THR A 68 18.27 4.90 27.16
C THR A 68 19.25 4.11 28.06
N PRO A 69 18.80 3.60 29.22
CA PRO A 69 19.64 2.74 30.08
C PRO A 69 20.19 1.49 29.38
N ASP A 70 19.43 0.94 28.42
CA ASP A 70 19.82 -0.23 27.64
C ASP A 70 20.96 0.09 26.65
N GLU A 71 20.91 1.27 26.03
CA GLU A 71 22.00 1.78 25.18
C GLU A 71 23.25 2.07 26.00
N VAL A 72 23.13 2.62 27.22
CA VAL A 72 24.27 2.79 28.13
C VAL A 72 24.92 1.45 28.49
N ARG A 73 24.12 0.43 28.82
CA ARG A 73 24.64 -0.93 29.08
C ARG A 73 25.36 -1.49 27.86
N SER A 74 24.73 -1.38 26.69
CA SER A 74 25.30 -1.83 25.41
C SER A 74 26.62 -1.11 25.07
N ALA A 75 26.72 0.19 25.36
CA ALA A 75 27.95 0.96 25.19
C ALA A 75 29.09 0.46 26.10
N PHE A 76 28.81 0.18 27.38
CA PHE A 76 29.82 -0.41 28.26
C PHE A 76 30.26 -1.81 27.84
N ASP A 77 29.33 -2.62 27.32
CA ASP A 77 29.66 -3.95 26.80
C ASP A 77 30.51 -3.84 25.51
N ALA A 78 30.23 -2.86 24.64
CA ALA A 78 31.06 -2.56 23.48
C ALA A 78 32.49 -2.12 23.88
N LEU A 79 32.63 -1.24 24.89
CA LEU A 79 33.94 -0.85 25.44
C LEU A 79 34.70 -2.00 26.09
N GLY A 80 34.02 -3.06 26.50
CA GLY A 80 34.62 -4.30 26.99
C GLY A 80 35.25 -5.15 25.89
N ASN A 81 34.81 -4.99 24.63
CA ASN A 81 35.41 -5.67 23.49
C ASN A 81 36.56 -4.83 22.91
N THR A 82 37.78 -5.30 23.13
CA THR A 82 39.00 -4.58 22.77
C THR A 82 39.12 -4.25 21.27
N GLU A 83 38.67 -5.14 20.38
CA GLU A 83 38.72 -4.91 18.93
C GLU A 83 37.76 -3.79 18.50
N HIS A 84 36.58 -3.76 19.10
CA HIS A 84 35.59 -2.72 18.82
C HIS A 84 36.05 -1.39 19.41
N ARG A 85 36.54 -1.44 20.63
CA ARG A 85 37.04 -0.29 21.37
C ARG A 85 38.08 0.51 20.59
N LEU A 86 39.05 -0.12 19.92
CA LEU A 86 40.05 0.61 19.13
C LEU A 86 39.41 1.42 17.98
N VAL A 87 38.40 0.85 17.32
CA VAL A 87 37.62 1.54 16.28
C VAL A 87 36.79 2.68 16.88
N ASP A 88 36.21 2.48 18.06
CA ASP A 88 35.44 3.50 18.75
C ASP A 88 36.36 4.64 19.26
N GLU A 89 37.60 4.35 19.66
CA GLU A 89 38.64 5.33 20.05
C GLU A 89 39.04 6.23 18.86
N LEU A 90 39.09 5.66 17.65
CA LEU A 90 39.39 6.39 16.41
C LEU A 90 38.39 7.51 16.09
N PHE A 91 37.17 7.40 16.58
CA PHE A 91 36.10 8.38 16.34
C PHE A 91 35.67 9.12 17.61
N GLY A 92 36.39 8.96 18.71
CA GLY A 92 36.21 9.73 19.93
C GLY A 92 37.30 10.80 20.10
N PRO A 93 37.06 11.85 20.90
CA PRO A 93 38.09 12.86 21.16
C PRO A 93 39.24 12.25 21.97
N TRP A 94 40.48 12.52 21.54
CA TRP A 94 41.69 12.06 22.20
C TRP A 94 42.15 13.00 23.31
N GLY A 95 41.86 14.30 23.19
CA GLY A 95 42.31 15.34 24.11
C GLY A 95 43.82 15.57 24.02
N ALA A 96 44.39 16.17 25.07
CA ALA A 96 45.84 16.43 25.11
C ALA A 96 46.65 15.13 25.02
N PRO A 97 47.85 15.16 24.40
CA PRO A 97 48.69 13.97 24.32
C PRO A 97 49.16 13.56 25.73
N GLU A 98 48.70 12.39 26.17
CA GLU A 98 49.15 11.73 27.39
C GLU A 98 49.92 10.46 27.01
N ASP A 99 51.12 10.28 27.57
CA ASP A 99 51.93 9.07 27.42
C ASP A 99 52.27 8.64 25.97
N CYS A 100 52.26 9.56 24.99
CA CYS A 100 52.65 9.28 23.61
C CYS A 100 53.60 10.34 23.04
N ASP A 101 54.51 9.91 22.15
CA ASP A 101 55.51 10.78 21.50
C ASP A 101 54.95 11.48 20.24
N CYS A 102 53.66 11.81 20.26
CA CYS A 102 52.98 12.38 19.09
C CYS A 102 53.37 13.86 18.90
N PRO A 103 53.44 14.35 17.65
CA PRO A 103 53.53 15.78 17.38
C PRO A 103 52.33 16.51 18.04
N PRO A 104 52.52 17.67 18.69
CA PRO A 104 51.46 18.34 19.44
C PRO A 104 50.18 18.59 18.64
N GLN A 105 50.32 18.95 17.36
CA GLN A 105 49.19 19.26 16.48
C GLN A 105 48.37 18.04 16.05
N LEU A 106 48.87 16.81 16.25
CA LEU A 106 48.19 15.61 15.76
C LEU A 106 46.83 15.43 16.44
N HIS A 107 46.80 15.51 17.77
CA HIS A 107 45.57 15.34 18.55
C HIS A 107 44.58 16.47 18.24
N ASP A 108 45.05 17.73 18.20
CA ASP A 108 44.21 18.87 17.87
C ASP A 108 43.53 18.72 16.50
N LYS A 109 44.27 18.25 15.49
CA LYS A 109 43.75 18.02 14.14
C LYS A 109 42.80 16.83 14.08
N HIS A 110 43.10 15.75 14.80
CA HIS A 110 42.20 14.61 14.92
C HIS A 110 40.88 15.02 15.57
N ASP A 111 40.93 15.70 16.72
CA ASP A 111 39.74 16.08 17.48
C ASP A 111 38.92 17.14 16.74
N ALA A 112 39.57 18.05 16.01
CA ALA A 112 38.89 18.96 15.08
C ALA A 112 38.20 18.19 13.93
N ALA A 113 38.80 17.12 13.42
CA ALA A 113 38.19 16.26 12.39
C ALA A 113 36.95 15.53 12.91
N VAL A 114 37.06 14.92 14.10
CA VAL A 114 35.95 14.25 14.79
C VAL A 114 34.82 15.22 15.07
N THR A 115 35.13 16.39 15.64
CA THR A 115 34.13 17.41 16.00
C THR A 115 33.41 17.97 14.78
N ALA A 116 34.15 18.36 13.74
CA ALA A 116 33.56 18.91 12.51
C ALA A 116 32.70 17.87 11.78
N HIS A 117 33.15 16.60 11.72
CA HIS A 117 32.40 15.54 11.07
C HIS A 117 31.13 15.17 11.86
N ALA A 118 31.23 15.11 13.19
CA ALA A 118 30.06 14.90 14.06
C ALA A 118 29.04 16.03 13.89
N ALA A 119 29.49 17.29 13.91
CA ALA A 119 28.61 18.44 13.72
C ALA A 119 27.96 18.45 12.33
N ALA A 120 28.69 18.07 11.27
CA ALA A 120 28.15 17.96 9.93
C ALA A 120 27.05 16.88 9.85
N LEU A 121 27.29 15.70 10.44
CA LEU A 121 26.31 14.62 10.47
C LEU A 121 25.08 14.98 11.31
N ASP A 122 25.29 15.62 12.48
CA ASP A 122 24.20 16.07 13.34
C ASP A 122 23.33 17.12 12.62
N ALA A 123 23.93 18.09 11.93
CA ALA A 123 23.21 19.12 11.17
C ALA A 123 22.36 18.52 10.03
N GLU A 124 22.88 17.51 9.32
CA GLU A 124 22.14 16.83 8.24
C GLU A 124 21.02 15.93 8.79
N ALA A 125 21.25 15.27 9.94
CA ALA A 125 20.24 14.45 10.60
C ALA A 125 19.07 15.27 11.14
N ASP A 126 19.36 16.42 11.75
CA ASP A 126 18.37 17.30 12.36
C ASP A 126 17.72 18.27 11.36
N ARG A 127 18.20 18.28 10.10
CA ARG A 127 17.77 19.16 9.00
C ARG A 127 17.75 20.64 9.40
N THR A 128 18.76 21.07 10.14
CA THR A 128 18.91 22.48 10.49
C THR A 128 19.09 23.33 9.22
N GLU A 129 18.40 24.47 9.10
CA GLU A 129 18.48 25.35 7.92
C GLU A 129 19.88 25.96 7.69
N ASP A 130 20.75 25.90 8.70
CA ASP A 130 22.12 26.39 8.61
C ASP A 130 22.97 25.50 7.69
N HIS A 131 23.51 26.13 6.64
CA HIS A 131 24.32 25.50 5.61
C HIS A 131 25.48 24.65 6.20
N PRO A 132 25.44 23.31 6.14
CA PRO A 132 26.47 22.43 6.72
C PRO A 132 27.77 22.38 5.91
N MET A 133 27.86 23.16 4.82
CA MET A 133 29.02 23.16 3.91
C MET A 133 30.35 23.51 4.60
N PRO A 134 30.45 24.52 5.49
CA PRO A 134 31.67 24.78 6.24
C PRO A 134 32.08 23.59 7.12
N LEU A 135 31.11 22.92 7.75
CA LEU A 135 31.36 21.74 8.60
C LEU A 135 31.90 20.56 7.79
N TRP A 136 31.31 20.27 6.63
CA TRP A 136 31.80 19.24 5.72
C TRP A 136 33.21 19.54 5.18
N ASN A 137 33.51 20.80 4.85
CA ASN A 137 34.85 21.21 4.41
C ASN A 137 35.88 21.05 5.53
N ASP A 138 35.54 21.51 6.74
CA ASP A 138 36.42 21.40 7.91
C ASP A 138 36.67 19.94 8.29
N ALA A 139 35.63 19.09 8.23
CA ALA A 139 35.76 17.65 8.43
C ALA A 139 36.71 17.03 7.41
N ALA A 140 36.46 17.24 6.12
CA ALA A 140 37.26 16.68 5.03
C ALA A 140 38.72 17.14 5.11
N ARG A 141 38.96 18.43 5.36
CA ARG A 141 40.30 19.02 5.46
C ARG A 141 41.10 18.44 6.63
N ASN A 142 40.50 18.36 7.82
CA ASN A 142 41.18 17.83 9.00
C ASN A 142 41.39 16.30 8.88
N TRP A 143 40.41 15.55 8.38
CA TRP A 143 40.59 14.10 8.14
C TRP A 143 41.65 13.81 7.07
N ALA A 144 41.69 14.57 5.98
CA ALA A 144 42.72 14.45 4.95
C ALA A 144 44.13 14.69 5.50
N PHE A 145 44.29 15.66 6.40
CA PHE A 145 45.55 15.88 7.11
C PHE A 145 45.91 14.68 8.00
N THR A 146 44.99 14.29 8.88
CA THR A 146 45.22 13.26 9.90
C THR A 146 45.52 11.89 9.27
N GLN A 147 44.71 11.42 8.32
CA GLN A 147 44.88 10.07 7.74
C GLN A 147 46.15 9.93 6.90
N ARG A 148 46.69 11.03 6.36
CA ARG A 148 47.93 11.03 5.57
C ARG A 148 49.19 11.13 6.44
N SER A 149 49.05 11.49 7.71
CA SER A 149 50.16 11.62 8.64
C SER A 149 50.63 10.25 9.14
N GLU A 150 51.92 9.91 9.00
CA GLU A 150 52.46 8.67 9.58
C GLU A 150 52.37 8.68 11.11
N ALA A 151 52.48 9.85 11.75
CA ALA A 151 52.37 9.98 13.20
C ALA A 151 50.98 9.56 13.73
N PHE A 152 49.92 9.74 12.94
CA PHE A 152 48.58 9.24 13.27
C PHE A 152 48.55 7.72 13.39
N TRP A 153 49.16 7.03 12.45
CA TRP A 153 49.20 5.57 12.44
C TRP A 153 50.16 5.02 13.50
N GLN A 154 51.27 5.72 13.76
CA GLN A 154 52.14 5.43 14.90
C GLN A 154 51.42 5.59 16.24
N HIS A 155 50.56 6.60 16.40
CA HIS A 155 49.71 6.75 17.58
C HIS A 155 48.82 5.51 17.78
N LEU A 156 48.12 5.05 16.73
CA LEU A 156 47.25 3.87 16.83
C LEU A 156 48.04 2.58 17.18
N ARG A 157 49.25 2.41 16.66
CA ARG A 157 50.14 1.30 17.05
C ARG A 157 50.55 1.37 18.51
N HIS A 158 50.92 2.57 18.97
CA HIS A 158 51.22 2.82 20.37
C HIS A 158 50.02 2.45 21.25
N ARG A 159 48.80 2.84 20.83
CA ARG A 159 47.54 2.48 21.53
C ARG A 159 47.32 0.97 21.56
N VAL A 160 47.50 0.25 20.45
CA VAL A 160 47.44 -1.23 20.42
C VAL A 160 48.42 -1.84 21.43
N GLY A 161 49.66 -1.35 21.48
CA GLY A 161 50.66 -1.78 22.46
C GLY A 161 50.27 -1.52 23.91
N LYS A 162 49.73 -0.32 24.21
CA LYS A 162 49.26 0.06 25.56
C LYS A 162 48.04 -0.76 26.01
N ILE A 163 47.15 -1.11 25.08
CA ILE A 163 46.00 -1.97 25.34
C ILE A 163 46.44 -3.39 25.71
N GLY A 164 47.47 -3.92 25.04
CA GLY A 164 48.12 -5.18 25.40
C GLY A 164 47.26 -6.44 25.19
N ASP A 165 46.20 -6.38 24.38
CA ASP A 165 45.36 -7.54 24.04
C ASP A 165 45.95 -8.30 22.86
N ARG A 166 46.20 -9.61 23.03
CA ARG A 166 46.78 -10.51 22.01
C ARG A 166 46.02 -10.58 20.69
N ARG A 167 44.75 -10.13 20.67
CA ARG A 167 43.93 -10.05 19.47
C ARG A 167 44.24 -8.83 18.60
N LEU A 168 44.95 -7.85 19.13
CA LEU A 168 45.36 -6.65 18.41
C LEU A 168 46.86 -6.71 18.12
N ASP A 169 47.23 -6.32 16.91
CA ASP A 169 48.63 -6.18 16.50
C ASP A 169 48.76 -5.14 15.38
N GLU A 170 49.95 -5.05 14.79
CA GLU A 170 50.24 -4.17 13.66
C GLU A 170 49.28 -4.38 12.48
N SER A 171 48.91 -5.64 12.18
CA SER A 171 48.00 -5.94 11.08
C SER A 171 46.58 -5.41 11.31
N THR A 172 46.17 -5.25 12.57
CA THR A 172 44.93 -4.53 12.92
C THR A 172 44.99 -3.08 12.41
N VAL A 173 46.09 -2.37 12.66
CA VAL A 173 46.26 -0.97 12.23
C VAL A 173 46.31 -0.87 10.70
N ASP A 174 46.97 -1.81 10.02
CA ASP A 174 46.97 -1.88 8.56
C ASP A 174 45.56 -2.04 7.99
N GLY A 175 44.73 -2.87 8.64
CA GLY A 175 43.32 -3.04 8.28
C GLY A 175 42.50 -1.75 8.44
N LEU A 176 42.71 -1.03 9.55
CA LEU A 176 42.09 0.28 9.77
C LEU A 176 42.55 1.29 8.72
N ARG A 177 43.85 1.33 8.41
CA ARG A 177 44.45 2.22 7.42
C ARG A 177 43.86 2.03 6.02
N ALA A 178 43.71 0.77 5.60
CA ALA A 178 43.10 0.46 4.31
C ALA A 178 41.62 0.84 4.24
N ALA A 179 40.87 0.71 5.35
CA ALA A 179 39.43 0.90 5.37
C ALA A 179 38.98 2.33 5.72
N LEU A 180 39.82 3.14 6.38
CA LEU A 180 39.45 4.46 6.89
C LEU A 180 38.91 5.41 5.81
N PRO A 181 39.53 5.56 4.62
CA PRO A 181 39.01 6.46 3.60
C PRO A 181 37.55 6.14 3.22
N SER A 182 37.23 4.85 3.07
CA SER A 182 35.88 4.38 2.78
C SER A 182 34.92 4.62 3.95
N ALA A 183 35.38 4.39 5.19
CA ALA A 183 34.56 4.57 6.39
C ALA A 183 34.24 6.05 6.66
N LEU A 184 35.14 6.97 6.30
CA LEU A 184 34.91 8.40 6.47
C LEU A 184 33.80 8.94 5.56
N VAL A 185 33.69 8.43 4.33
CA VAL A 185 32.67 8.90 3.36
C VAL A 185 31.36 8.12 3.43
N ALA A 186 31.35 6.92 4.02
CA ALA A 186 30.15 6.08 4.08
C ALA A 186 28.94 6.75 4.77
N PRO A 187 29.07 7.47 5.91
CA PRO A 187 27.96 8.20 6.52
C PRO A 187 27.33 9.23 5.58
N LEU A 188 28.15 10.00 4.85
CA LEU A 188 27.71 11.01 3.88
C LEU A 188 26.92 10.36 2.73
N VAL A 189 27.41 9.25 2.21
CA VAL A 189 26.73 8.50 1.14
C VAL A 189 25.41 7.90 1.62
N ALA A 190 25.38 7.36 2.84
CA ALA A 190 24.15 6.82 3.44
C ALA A 190 23.09 7.91 3.63
N LEU A 191 23.49 9.11 4.08
CA LEU A 191 22.61 10.28 4.13
C LEU A 191 22.13 10.70 2.75
N ALA A 192 23.01 10.70 1.74
CA ALA A 192 22.62 11.02 0.38
C ALA A 192 21.52 10.10 -0.13
N ILE A 193 21.50 8.81 0.23
CA ILE A 193 20.47 7.86 -0.20
C ILE A 193 19.09 8.17 0.37
N THR A 194 19.00 8.80 1.55
CA THR A 194 17.72 9.11 2.21
C THR A 194 17.32 10.60 2.17
N SER A 195 18.25 11.50 1.83
CA SER A 195 18.05 12.96 1.77
C SER A 195 17.30 13.47 0.53
N PRO A 196 16.33 14.38 0.62
CA PRO A 196 15.69 14.96 -0.58
C PRO A 196 16.67 15.60 -1.58
N GLU A 197 17.90 15.92 -1.18
CA GLU A 197 18.95 16.55 -2.00
C GLU A 197 20.22 15.67 -2.09
N PRO A 198 20.19 14.53 -2.79
CA PRO A 198 21.33 13.60 -2.84
C PRO A 198 22.54 14.22 -3.54
N GLU A 199 22.32 14.96 -4.63
CA GLU A 199 23.40 15.56 -5.43
C GLU A 199 24.23 16.55 -4.62
N ARG A 200 23.59 17.34 -3.74
CA ARG A 200 24.28 18.28 -2.83
C ARG A 200 25.26 17.52 -1.93
N LEU A 201 24.79 16.46 -1.28
CA LEU A 201 25.59 15.66 -0.36
C LEU A 201 26.71 14.92 -1.09
N LEU A 202 26.42 14.32 -2.25
CA LEU A 202 27.42 13.63 -3.06
C LEU A 202 28.47 14.60 -3.61
N GLY A 203 28.13 15.87 -3.85
CA GLY A 203 29.07 16.91 -4.22
C GLY A 203 30.22 17.08 -3.22
N PHE A 204 29.97 16.84 -1.93
CA PHE A 204 30.99 16.92 -0.89
C PHE A 204 32.04 15.81 -0.96
N LEU A 205 31.76 14.66 -1.62
CA LEU A 205 32.72 13.56 -1.75
C LEU A 205 34.04 13.99 -2.39
N SER A 206 33.98 14.94 -3.32
CA SER A 206 35.16 15.51 -3.99
C SER A 206 36.16 16.14 -3.00
N MET A 207 35.70 16.66 -1.86
CA MET A 207 36.54 17.31 -0.85
C MET A 207 37.37 16.32 -0.02
N TRP A 208 36.93 15.06 0.08
CA TRP A 208 37.58 14.04 0.90
C TRP A 208 38.84 13.45 0.24
N GLY A 209 39.04 13.71 -1.05
CA GLY A 209 40.20 13.22 -1.80
C GLY A 209 40.27 11.69 -1.87
N VAL A 210 39.13 11.00 -1.76
CA VAL A 210 39.02 9.56 -1.98
C VAL A 210 39.08 9.26 -3.47
N ASP A 211 39.67 8.13 -3.84
CA ASP A 211 39.69 7.69 -5.24
C ASP A 211 38.30 7.23 -5.69
N LYS A 212 38.12 7.16 -7.02
CA LYS A 212 36.84 6.77 -7.63
C LYS A 212 36.39 5.35 -7.29
N ALA A 213 37.32 4.42 -7.03
CA ALA A 213 36.96 3.05 -6.65
C ALA A 213 36.43 3.02 -5.22
N THR A 214 37.04 3.75 -4.30
CA THR A 214 36.55 3.94 -2.92
C THR A 214 35.18 4.59 -2.90
N GLU A 215 35.00 5.67 -3.67
CA GLU A 215 33.70 6.33 -3.85
C GLU A 215 32.63 5.36 -4.35
N SER A 216 32.94 4.64 -5.45
CA SER A 216 32.03 3.64 -6.05
C SER A 216 31.68 2.51 -5.08
N ALA A 217 32.64 2.04 -4.30
CA ALA A 217 32.41 0.99 -3.30
C ALA A 217 31.47 1.48 -2.19
N ALA A 218 31.70 2.68 -1.65
CA ALA A 218 30.84 3.28 -0.62
C ALA A 218 29.40 3.45 -1.11
N ARG A 219 29.19 3.97 -2.34
CA ARG A 219 27.84 4.09 -2.92
C ARG A 219 27.17 2.75 -3.16
N THR A 220 27.93 1.74 -3.61
CA THR A 220 27.39 0.39 -3.83
C THR A 220 26.96 -0.27 -2.52
N GLU A 221 27.76 -0.13 -1.47
CA GLU A 221 27.49 -0.69 -0.14
C GLU A 221 26.26 -0.02 0.47
N ALA A 222 26.21 1.30 0.50
CA ALA A 222 25.11 2.05 1.09
C ALA A 222 23.78 1.85 0.33
N ALA A 223 23.82 1.66 -1.00
CA ALA A 223 22.63 1.39 -1.80
C ALA A 223 22.14 -0.07 -1.73
N GLY A 224 22.85 -0.96 -1.03
CA GLY A 224 22.58 -2.41 -1.01
C GLY A 224 21.15 -2.78 -0.64
N ASP A 225 20.57 -2.11 0.36
CA ASP A 225 19.19 -2.34 0.79
C ASP A 225 18.18 -1.86 -0.26
N THR A 226 18.43 -0.71 -0.88
CA THR A 226 17.59 -0.18 -1.97
C THR A 226 17.61 -1.11 -3.18
N PHE A 227 18.79 -1.64 -3.56
CA PHE A 227 18.90 -2.67 -4.59
C PHE A 227 18.04 -3.89 -4.26
N SER A 228 18.17 -4.42 -3.04
CA SER A 228 17.44 -5.61 -2.60
C SER A 228 15.93 -5.39 -2.62
N ARG A 229 15.45 -4.23 -2.13
CA ARG A 229 14.03 -3.85 -2.15
C ARG A 229 13.47 -3.75 -3.57
N VAL A 230 14.22 -3.16 -4.50
CA VAL A 230 13.80 -3.08 -5.91
C VAL A 230 13.77 -4.46 -6.55
N GLU A 231 14.79 -5.30 -6.30
CA GLU A 231 14.83 -6.67 -6.80
C GLU A 231 13.64 -7.50 -6.29
N ASP A 232 13.29 -7.36 -5.01
CA ASP A 232 12.14 -8.05 -4.41
C ASP A 232 10.81 -7.52 -4.93
N LEU A 233 10.66 -6.20 -5.08
CA LEU A 233 9.47 -5.60 -5.70
C LEU A 233 9.30 -6.11 -7.14
N VAL A 234 10.36 -6.17 -7.94
CA VAL A 234 10.30 -6.73 -9.30
C VAL A 234 9.85 -8.20 -9.30
N LYS A 235 10.31 -9.02 -8.33
CA LYS A 235 9.82 -10.40 -8.17
C LYS A 235 8.34 -10.44 -7.79
N GLU A 236 7.90 -9.56 -6.91
CA GLU A 236 6.50 -9.45 -6.50
C GLU A 236 5.58 -9.04 -7.65
N LEU A 237 5.99 -8.07 -8.48
CA LEU A 237 5.24 -7.66 -9.66
C LEU A 237 5.01 -8.83 -10.63
N ARG A 238 6.03 -9.68 -10.83
CA ARG A 238 5.90 -10.90 -11.65
C ARG A 238 4.88 -11.88 -11.05
N LYS A 239 4.95 -12.13 -9.74
CA LYS A 239 3.97 -12.97 -9.03
C LYS A 239 2.54 -12.41 -9.11
N LEU A 240 2.38 -11.09 -9.04
CA LEU A 240 1.07 -10.44 -9.18
C LEU A 240 0.49 -10.69 -10.57
N ILE A 241 1.29 -10.58 -11.63
CA ILE A 241 0.84 -10.90 -13.00
C ILE A 241 0.36 -12.35 -13.07
N ASP A 242 1.14 -13.31 -12.56
CA ASP A 242 0.80 -14.74 -12.58
C ASP A 242 -0.54 -15.03 -11.84
N ASN A 243 -0.82 -14.27 -10.79
CA ASN A 243 -2.04 -14.36 -9.99
C ASN A 243 -3.20 -13.47 -10.50
N ARG A 244 -3.12 -12.97 -11.74
CA ARG A 244 -4.12 -12.09 -12.38
C ARG A 244 -4.31 -10.73 -11.68
N GLY A 245 -3.33 -10.28 -10.90
CA GLY A 245 -3.26 -8.98 -10.24
C GLY A 245 -2.63 -7.87 -11.09
N ALA A 246 -2.88 -7.85 -12.41
CA ALA A 246 -2.18 -6.94 -13.33
C ALA A 246 -2.41 -5.45 -13.02
N ARG A 247 -3.61 -5.08 -12.53
CA ARG A 247 -3.91 -3.70 -12.11
C ARG A 247 -3.09 -3.28 -10.90
N GLU A 248 -3.05 -4.12 -9.87
CA GLU A 248 -2.23 -3.86 -8.69
C GLU A 248 -0.75 -3.76 -9.05
N ALA A 249 -0.25 -4.67 -9.89
CA ALA A 249 1.12 -4.62 -10.37
C ALA A 249 1.44 -3.30 -11.12
N ALA A 250 0.50 -2.78 -11.90
CA ALA A 250 0.64 -1.48 -12.58
C ALA A 250 0.71 -0.31 -11.59
N GLU A 251 -0.19 -0.28 -10.62
CA GLU A 251 -0.23 0.76 -9.59
C GLU A 251 1.06 0.74 -8.73
N ARG A 252 1.54 -0.44 -8.32
CA ARG A 252 2.81 -0.59 -7.58
C ARG A 252 4.03 -0.23 -8.44
N SER A 253 4.01 -0.52 -9.74
CA SER A 253 5.09 -0.12 -10.65
C SER A 253 5.25 1.41 -10.71
N LEU A 254 4.13 2.14 -10.77
CA LEU A 254 4.15 3.60 -10.88
C LEU A 254 4.40 4.28 -9.52
N ASN A 255 3.80 3.77 -8.44
CA ASN A 255 3.80 4.44 -7.13
C ASN A 255 4.95 4.00 -6.20
N GLU A 256 5.49 2.80 -6.37
CA GLU A 256 6.57 2.27 -5.51
C GLU A 256 7.88 2.10 -6.30
N LEU A 257 7.85 1.35 -7.40
CA LEU A 257 9.06 0.99 -8.15
C LEU A 257 9.71 2.21 -8.81
N ALA A 258 8.92 3.05 -9.50
CA ALA A 258 9.43 4.20 -10.22
C ALA A 258 10.14 5.22 -9.29
N PRO A 259 9.55 5.66 -8.16
CA PRO A 259 10.25 6.55 -7.23
C PRO A 259 11.54 5.94 -6.65
N MET A 260 11.56 4.64 -6.35
CA MET A 260 12.77 3.97 -5.85
C MET A 260 13.88 3.95 -6.91
N LEU A 261 13.55 3.71 -8.18
CA LEU A 261 14.52 3.71 -9.28
C LEU A 261 14.99 5.13 -9.62
N ASP A 262 14.10 6.12 -9.64
CA ASP A 262 14.46 7.53 -9.87
C ASP A 262 15.40 8.02 -8.74
N ARG A 263 15.15 7.56 -7.52
CA ARG A 263 16.01 7.83 -6.38
C ARG A 263 17.39 7.17 -6.50
N LEU A 264 17.41 5.90 -6.89
CA LEU A 264 18.65 5.17 -7.10
C LEU A 264 19.47 5.79 -8.23
N GLU A 265 18.84 6.31 -9.29
CA GLU A 265 19.50 6.98 -10.41
C GLU A 265 20.29 8.22 -9.96
N GLN A 266 19.75 9.02 -9.02
CA GLN A 266 20.43 10.21 -8.49
C GLN A 266 21.71 9.88 -7.71
N VAL A 267 21.77 8.71 -7.07
CA VAL A 267 22.94 8.28 -6.27
C VAL A 267 23.88 7.39 -7.06
N MET A 268 23.32 6.54 -7.91
CA MET A 268 23.98 5.49 -8.68
C MET A 268 23.55 5.57 -10.15
N PRO A 269 24.03 6.58 -10.91
CA PRO A 269 23.67 6.73 -12.32
C PRO A 269 23.94 5.44 -13.11
N HIS A 270 22.95 4.95 -13.84
CA HIS A 270 23.06 3.64 -14.50
C HIS A 270 24.19 3.57 -15.55
N GLN A 271 24.56 4.72 -16.11
CA GLN A 271 25.66 4.86 -17.08
C GLN A 271 27.03 4.59 -16.45
N GLU A 272 27.19 4.96 -15.18
CA GLU A 272 28.43 4.78 -14.42
C GLU A 272 28.43 3.43 -13.67
N TYR A 273 27.26 2.99 -13.20
CA TYR A 273 27.13 1.82 -12.33
C TYR A 273 26.43 0.66 -13.03
N ARG A 274 27.22 -0.32 -13.49
CA ARG A 274 26.72 -1.53 -14.19
C ARG A 274 25.62 -2.28 -13.42
N ARG A 275 25.68 -2.33 -12.08
CA ARG A 275 24.63 -2.98 -11.26
C ARG A 275 23.31 -2.23 -11.36
N ALA A 276 23.33 -0.90 -11.29
CA ALA A 276 22.13 -0.06 -11.48
C ALA A 276 21.56 -0.24 -12.89
N GLY A 277 22.40 -0.22 -13.93
CA GLY A 277 21.96 -0.50 -15.31
C GLY A 277 21.27 -1.85 -15.48
N ARG A 278 21.86 -2.93 -14.93
CA ARG A 278 21.23 -4.26 -14.98
C ARG A 278 19.90 -4.33 -14.23
N LEU A 279 19.81 -3.70 -13.05
CA LEU A 279 18.57 -3.66 -12.29
C LEU A 279 17.47 -2.89 -13.03
N ARG A 280 17.84 -1.73 -13.60
CA ARG A 280 16.94 -0.87 -14.38
C ARG A 280 16.39 -1.59 -15.62
N GLU A 281 17.25 -2.32 -16.33
CA GLU A 281 16.86 -3.14 -17.46
C GLU A 281 15.93 -4.30 -17.06
N GLY A 282 16.27 -5.01 -15.97
CA GLY A 282 15.41 -6.07 -15.43
C GLY A 282 14.04 -5.56 -14.98
N ALA A 283 13.98 -4.35 -14.44
CA ALA A 283 12.74 -3.66 -14.09
C ALA A 283 11.96 -3.24 -15.34
N ALA A 284 12.61 -2.72 -16.39
CA ALA A 284 11.96 -2.36 -17.65
C ALA A 284 11.22 -3.55 -18.27
N ILE A 285 11.86 -4.72 -18.31
CA ILE A 285 11.25 -5.96 -18.80
C ILE A 285 10.04 -6.36 -17.95
N ALA A 286 10.16 -6.28 -16.63
CA ALA A 286 9.06 -6.62 -15.73
C ALA A 286 7.86 -5.67 -15.92
N VAL A 287 8.11 -4.36 -15.98
CA VAL A 287 7.07 -3.33 -16.19
C VAL A 287 6.44 -3.45 -17.58
N ASN A 288 7.20 -3.80 -18.62
CA ASN A 288 6.65 -4.14 -19.93
C ASN A 288 5.64 -5.30 -19.84
N ASN A 289 5.98 -6.36 -19.10
CA ASN A 289 5.09 -7.51 -18.93
C ASN A 289 3.84 -7.14 -18.11
N VAL A 290 3.97 -6.23 -17.13
CA VAL A 290 2.81 -5.62 -16.45
C VAL A 290 1.92 -4.91 -17.47
N GLY A 291 2.48 -4.12 -18.37
CA GLY A 291 1.73 -3.40 -19.41
C GLY A 291 0.96 -4.33 -20.35
N VAL A 292 1.58 -5.43 -20.78
CA VAL A 292 0.92 -6.47 -21.59
C VAL A 292 -0.24 -7.10 -20.82
N ALA A 293 0.00 -7.61 -19.60
CA ALA A 293 -1.03 -8.24 -18.79
C ALA A 293 -2.19 -7.28 -18.45
N LEU A 294 -1.87 -6.00 -18.20
CA LEU A 294 -2.86 -4.97 -17.90
C LEU A 294 -3.77 -4.69 -19.10
N SER A 295 -3.24 -4.78 -20.33
CA SER A 295 -4.01 -4.54 -21.55
C SER A 295 -5.06 -5.61 -21.83
N GLU A 296 -4.88 -6.82 -21.29
CA GLU A 296 -5.84 -7.92 -21.39
C GLU A 296 -7.01 -7.77 -20.40
N VAL A 297 -6.91 -6.87 -19.41
CA VAL A 297 -7.95 -6.62 -18.41
C VAL A 297 -8.99 -5.64 -18.98
N PRO A 298 -10.26 -6.06 -19.20
CA PRO A 298 -11.27 -5.25 -19.91
C PRO A 298 -11.67 -3.92 -19.25
N ALA A 299 -11.33 -3.75 -17.96
CA ALA A 299 -11.66 -2.56 -17.16
C ALA A 299 -10.48 -1.60 -16.97
N SER A 300 -9.31 -1.91 -17.54
CA SER A 300 -8.12 -1.08 -17.40
C SER A 300 -8.28 0.24 -18.15
N SER A 301 -7.93 1.35 -17.48
CA SER A 301 -7.84 2.64 -18.16
C SER A 301 -6.74 2.58 -19.21
N ARG A 302 -7.03 3.02 -20.44
CA ARG A 302 -6.01 3.19 -21.50
C ARG A 302 -4.87 4.11 -21.06
N GLN A 303 -5.16 5.07 -20.19
CA GLN A 303 -4.14 5.96 -19.65
C GLN A 303 -3.15 5.18 -18.77
N LEU A 304 -3.65 4.34 -17.86
CA LEU A 304 -2.80 3.51 -17.00
C LEU A 304 -1.91 2.56 -17.82
N VAL A 305 -2.44 1.95 -18.87
CA VAL A 305 -1.65 1.11 -19.80
C VAL A 305 -0.52 1.93 -20.45
N ARG A 306 -0.82 3.13 -20.95
CA ARG A 306 0.19 4.01 -21.55
C ARG A 306 1.25 4.45 -20.53
N ASP A 307 0.84 4.79 -19.32
CA ASP A 307 1.76 5.23 -18.26
C ASP A 307 2.74 4.11 -17.89
N VAL A 308 2.27 2.86 -17.81
CA VAL A 308 3.11 1.68 -17.56
C VAL A 308 4.12 1.45 -18.69
N PHE A 309 3.69 1.51 -19.96
CA PHE A 309 4.62 1.38 -21.09
C PHE A 309 5.61 2.56 -21.18
N ALA A 310 5.16 3.78 -20.87
CA ALA A 310 6.04 4.95 -20.79
C ALA A 310 7.11 4.77 -19.71
N LEU A 311 6.74 4.22 -18.54
CA LEU A 311 7.71 3.84 -17.51
C LEU A 311 8.70 2.78 -18.01
N ALA A 312 8.21 1.68 -18.61
CA ALA A 312 9.10 0.63 -19.15
C ALA A 312 10.12 1.20 -20.14
N ARG A 313 9.67 2.07 -21.05
CA ARG A 313 10.51 2.72 -22.06
C ARG A 313 11.53 3.68 -21.42
N ARG A 314 11.13 4.42 -20.39
CA ARG A 314 12.03 5.30 -19.63
C ARG A 314 13.13 4.50 -18.94
N LEU A 315 12.82 3.30 -18.46
CA LEU A 315 13.77 2.45 -17.73
C LEU A 315 14.81 1.78 -18.63
N SER A 316 14.44 1.30 -19.82
CA SER A 316 15.37 0.59 -20.69
C SER A 316 16.30 1.54 -21.47
N THR A 317 17.55 1.11 -21.65
CA THR A 317 18.50 1.71 -22.61
C THR A 317 18.89 0.72 -23.72
N ASP A 318 18.44 -0.52 -23.62
CA ASP A 318 18.71 -1.56 -24.60
C ASP A 318 17.79 -1.43 -25.81
N SER A 319 18.38 -1.40 -27.01
CA SER A 319 17.62 -1.17 -28.24
C SER A 319 16.63 -2.30 -28.56
N GLU A 320 16.95 -3.55 -28.22
CA GLU A 320 16.08 -4.69 -28.50
C GLU A 320 14.88 -4.71 -27.55
N THR A 321 15.13 -4.43 -26.27
CA THR A 321 14.06 -4.24 -25.27
C THR A 321 13.15 -3.08 -25.66
N LEU A 322 13.70 -1.94 -26.07
CA LEU A 322 12.90 -0.78 -26.51
C LEU A 322 12.00 -1.10 -27.71
N VAL A 323 12.51 -1.85 -28.71
CA VAL A 323 11.71 -2.32 -29.85
C VAL A 323 10.57 -3.22 -29.38
N THR A 324 10.85 -4.13 -28.44
CA THR A 324 9.84 -5.03 -27.87
C THR A 324 8.77 -4.28 -27.10
N ILE A 325 9.17 -3.31 -26.26
CA ILE A 325 8.25 -2.41 -25.55
C ILE A 325 7.34 -1.68 -26.54
N GLY A 326 7.90 -1.09 -27.60
CA GLY A 326 7.13 -0.36 -28.61
C GLY A 326 6.11 -1.26 -29.33
N ARG A 327 6.50 -2.48 -29.69
CA ARG A 327 5.59 -3.46 -30.32
C ARG A 327 4.42 -3.83 -29.38
N ASN A 328 4.72 -4.08 -28.12
CA ASN A 328 3.73 -4.46 -27.11
C ASN A 328 2.76 -3.32 -26.83
N GLU A 329 3.26 -2.09 -26.68
CA GLU A 329 2.44 -0.90 -26.50
C GLU A 329 1.52 -0.64 -27.70
N GLN A 330 2.05 -0.77 -28.92
CA GLN A 330 1.23 -0.62 -30.13
C GLN A 330 0.12 -1.68 -30.16
N SER A 331 0.44 -2.92 -29.83
CA SER A 331 -0.54 -4.02 -29.78
C SER A 331 -1.62 -3.76 -28.72
N ALA A 332 -1.22 -3.32 -27.52
CA ALA A 332 -2.10 -2.99 -26.41
C ALA A 332 -3.01 -1.78 -26.69
N THR A 333 -2.55 -0.82 -27.51
CA THR A 333 -3.29 0.41 -27.79
C THR A 333 -4.10 0.36 -29.09
N MET A 334 -3.69 -0.45 -30.07
CA MET A 334 -4.37 -0.62 -31.35
C MET A 334 -5.33 -1.81 -31.39
N ALA A 335 -5.28 -2.73 -30.42
CA ALA A 335 -6.28 -3.79 -30.31
C ALA A 335 -7.69 -3.15 -30.33
N PRO A 336 -8.56 -3.52 -31.29
CA PRO A 336 -9.95 -3.10 -31.25
C PRO A 336 -10.49 -3.53 -29.90
N VAL A 337 -11.02 -2.59 -29.11
CA VAL A 337 -11.79 -2.97 -27.93
C VAL A 337 -12.88 -3.89 -28.46
N PRO A 338 -12.90 -5.19 -28.11
CA PRO A 338 -13.96 -6.05 -28.58
C PRO A 338 -15.25 -5.36 -28.18
N PRO A 339 -16.22 -5.21 -29.11
CA PRO A 339 -17.45 -4.50 -28.81
C PRO A 339 -18.00 -5.12 -27.54
N LEU A 340 -18.00 -4.33 -26.47
CA LEU A 340 -18.46 -4.82 -25.17
C LEU A 340 -19.90 -5.22 -25.37
N ASP A 341 -20.15 -6.53 -25.32
CA ASP A 341 -21.50 -7.05 -25.35
C ASP A 341 -22.15 -6.65 -24.02
N VAL A 342 -22.88 -5.54 -24.07
CA VAL A 342 -23.63 -5.00 -22.94
C VAL A 342 -24.57 -6.10 -22.38
N GLY A 343 -25.06 -7.01 -23.23
CA GLY A 343 -25.83 -8.18 -22.78
C GLY A 343 -25.02 -9.13 -21.92
N HIS A 344 -23.78 -9.43 -22.30
CA HIS A 344 -22.87 -10.24 -21.47
C HIS A 344 -22.53 -9.56 -20.14
N LEU A 345 -22.32 -8.24 -20.13
CA LEU A 345 -22.12 -7.49 -18.88
C LEU A 345 -23.34 -7.56 -17.96
N TRP A 346 -24.55 -7.42 -18.49
CA TRP A 346 -25.78 -7.58 -17.70
C TRP A 346 -25.94 -8.99 -17.12
N ASN A 347 -25.59 -10.03 -17.88
CA ASN A 347 -25.58 -11.42 -17.40
C ASN A 347 -24.56 -11.61 -16.27
N ARG A 348 -23.37 -11.00 -16.40
CA ARG A 348 -22.33 -11.02 -15.36
C ARG A 348 -22.78 -10.30 -14.09
N VAL A 349 -23.37 -9.10 -14.20
CA VAL A 349 -23.94 -8.37 -13.07
C VAL A 349 -24.97 -9.23 -12.34
N THR A 350 -25.87 -9.89 -13.09
CA THR A 350 -26.89 -10.77 -12.52
C THR A 350 -26.28 -11.96 -11.77
N MET A 351 -25.23 -12.58 -12.32
CA MET A 351 -24.51 -13.67 -11.63
C MET A 351 -23.78 -13.19 -10.36
N LEU A 352 -23.09 -12.04 -10.42
CA LEU A 352 -22.35 -11.49 -9.29
C LEU A 352 -23.28 -11.11 -8.13
N ILE A 353 -24.46 -10.55 -8.44
CA ILE A 353 -25.50 -10.28 -7.45
C ILE A 353 -25.96 -11.57 -6.77
N ARG A 354 -26.23 -12.64 -7.54
CA ARG A 354 -26.63 -13.94 -6.98
C ARG A 354 -25.55 -14.51 -6.05
N GLN A 355 -24.28 -14.29 -6.36
CA GLN A 355 -23.14 -14.71 -5.56
C GLN A 355 -22.80 -13.76 -4.39
N ARG A 356 -23.58 -12.68 -4.19
CA ARG A 356 -23.32 -11.63 -3.19
C ARG A 356 -21.96 -10.91 -3.36
N ARG A 357 -21.39 -10.90 -4.56
CA ARG A 357 -20.12 -10.21 -4.90
C ARG A 357 -20.40 -8.78 -5.36
N TYR A 358 -20.88 -7.93 -4.44
CA TYR A 358 -21.42 -6.63 -4.78
C TYR A 358 -20.40 -5.63 -5.33
N ALA A 359 -19.17 -5.61 -4.81
CA ALA A 359 -18.11 -4.71 -5.30
C ALA A 359 -17.75 -4.99 -6.78
N GLU A 360 -17.72 -6.26 -7.18
CA GLU A 360 -17.45 -6.64 -8.58
C GLU A 360 -18.65 -6.39 -9.49
N ALA A 361 -19.88 -6.53 -8.95
CA ALA A 361 -21.10 -6.21 -9.68
C ALA A 361 -21.18 -4.70 -9.97
N GLU A 362 -20.77 -3.86 -9.01
CA GLU A 362 -20.64 -2.42 -9.17
C GLU A 362 -19.64 -2.05 -10.27
N GLN A 363 -18.44 -2.63 -10.26
CA GLN A 363 -17.44 -2.41 -11.32
C GLN A 363 -17.96 -2.81 -12.71
N ALA A 364 -18.74 -3.90 -12.81
CA ALA A 364 -19.36 -4.30 -14.06
C ALA A 364 -20.45 -3.32 -14.52
N LEU A 365 -21.22 -2.74 -13.59
CA LEU A 365 -22.21 -1.69 -13.88
C LEU A 365 -21.55 -0.37 -14.32
N GLU A 366 -20.42 0.00 -13.73
CA GLU A 366 -19.63 1.16 -14.16
C GLU A 366 -19.08 0.97 -15.59
N GLN A 367 -18.69 -0.26 -15.95
CA GLN A 367 -18.34 -0.60 -17.33
C GLN A 367 -19.52 -0.44 -18.28
N ILE A 368 -20.74 -0.83 -17.88
CA ILE A 368 -21.96 -0.59 -18.68
C ILE A 368 -22.18 0.92 -18.88
N LEU A 369 -22.00 1.73 -17.83
CA LEU A 369 -22.16 3.19 -17.91
C LEU A 369 -21.16 3.86 -18.84
N ALA A 370 -19.90 3.41 -18.80
CA ALA A 370 -18.85 3.95 -19.63
C ALA A 370 -19.01 3.59 -21.12
N HIS A 371 -19.64 2.44 -21.44
CA HIS A 371 -19.64 1.89 -22.79
C HIS A 371 -21.00 1.86 -23.49
N SER A 372 -22.13 1.82 -22.76
CA SER A 372 -23.44 1.85 -23.41
C SER A 372 -23.81 3.26 -23.84
N ARG A 373 -24.18 3.42 -25.11
CA ARG A 373 -24.76 4.66 -25.67
C ARG A 373 -26.28 4.70 -25.53
N ARG A 374 -26.91 3.63 -25.04
CA ARG A 374 -28.37 3.56 -24.88
C ARG A 374 -28.76 4.19 -23.54
N PRO A 375 -29.59 5.26 -23.53
CA PRO A 375 -30.00 5.92 -22.29
C PRO A 375 -30.64 4.98 -21.26
N GLY A 376 -31.37 3.95 -21.73
CA GLY A 376 -32.01 2.95 -20.88
C GLY A 376 -31.01 2.12 -20.06
N ASP A 377 -29.94 1.61 -20.68
CA ASP A 377 -28.90 0.84 -19.99
C ASP A 377 -28.19 1.70 -18.95
N GLN A 378 -27.91 2.97 -19.28
CA GLN A 378 -27.26 3.90 -18.36
C GLN A 378 -28.16 4.23 -17.16
N GLN A 379 -29.45 4.47 -17.38
CA GLN A 379 -30.39 4.74 -16.30
C GLN A 379 -30.56 3.52 -15.38
N GLN A 380 -30.67 2.33 -15.96
CA GLN A 380 -30.77 1.08 -15.21
C GLN A 380 -29.49 0.82 -14.39
N ALA A 381 -28.31 1.02 -14.98
CA ALA A 381 -27.05 0.79 -14.29
C ALA A 381 -26.85 1.76 -13.11
N ARG A 382 -27.15 3.05 -13.28
CA ARG A 382 -27.13 4.03 -12.17
C ARG A 382 -28.07 3.63 -11.02
N GLY A 383 -29.28 3.18 -11.34
CA GLY A 383 -30.25 2.73 -10.34
C GLY A 383 -29.76 1.51 -9.55
N MET A 384 -29.12 0.55 -10.22
CA MET A 384 -28.59 -0.64 -9.58
C MET A 384 -27.36 -0.34 -8.70
N ILE A 385 -26.45 0.54 -9.14
CA ILE A 385 -25.30 0.99 -8.31
C ILE A 385 -25.81 1.65 -7.02
N ALA A 386 -26.78 2.56 -7.12
CA ALA A 386 -27.36 3.21 -5.94
C ALA A 386 -27.99 2.20 -4.97
N THR A 387 -28.68 1.18 -5.50
CA THR A 387 -29.27 0.11 -4.69
C THR A 387 -28.20 -0.75 -4.01
N MET A 388 -27.10 -1.08 -4.71
CA MET A 388 -26.01 -1.88 -4.15
C MET A 388 -25.26 -1.16 -3.04
N ARG A 389 -24.93 0.12 -3.22
CA ARG A 389 -24.28 0.94 -2.19
C ARG A 389 -25.14 1.02 -0.93
N GLN A 390 -26.45 1.23 -1.09
CA GLN A 390 -27.39 1.23 0.03
C GLN A 390 -27.45 -0.12 0.78
N LEU A 391 -27.32 -1.25 0.07
CA LEU A 391 -27.25 -2.59 0.67
C LEU A 391 -25.92 -2.86 1.38
N GLN A 392 -24.81 -2.30 0.90
CA GLN A 392 -23.48 -2.43 1.51
C GLN A 392 -23.34 -1.59 2.79
N GLU A 393 -23.96 -0.41 2.82
CA GLU A 393 -23.93 0.52 3.96
C GLU A 393 -24.89 0.12 5.10
N GLY A 394 -25.63 -0.98 4.96
CA GLY A 394 -26.59 -1.45 5.98
C GLY A 394 -27.81 -0.54 6.17
N GLY A 395 -28.06 0.38 5.23
CA GLY A 395 -29.18 1.32 5.30
C GLY A 395 -30.53 0.63 5.04
N PRO A 396 -31.63 1.07 5.70
CA PRO A 396 -32.97 0.57 5.38
C PRO A 396 -33.28 0.86 3.91
N VAL A 397 -33.65 -0.18 3.16
CA VAL A 397 -34.00 -0.10 1.73
C VAL A 397 -35.14 0.91 1.57
N ALA A 398 -34.86 2.02 0.90
CA ALA A 398 -35.88 2.99 0.54
C ALA A 398 -36.88 2.29 -0.40
N ARG A 399 -38.10 2.06 0.08
CA ARG A 399 -39.16 1.51 -0.78
C ARG A 399 -39.36 2.46 -1.96
N PRO A 400 -39.46 1.95 -3.20
CA PRO A 400 -39.77 2.79 -4.35
C PRO A 400 -41.07 3.54 -4.06
N SER A 401 -41.07 4.85 -4.33
CA SER A 401 -42.24 5.71 -4.16
C SER A 401 -43.44 5.05 -4.83
N PRO A 402 -44.58 4.90 -4.12
CA PRO A 402 -45.75 4.26 -4.72
C PRO A 402 -46.15 5.03 -6.00
N PRO A 403 -46.56 4.32 -7.07
CA PRO A 403 -47.01 4.98 -8.28
C PRO A 403 -48.11 5.98 -7.94
N SER A 404 -48.03 7.17 -8.56
CA SER A 404 -48.98 8.25 -8.35
C SER A 404 -50.42 7.74 -8.48
N THR A 405 -51.34 8.32 -7.72
CA THR A 405 -52.77 7.95 -7.74
C THR A 405 -53.31 7.90 -9.16
N THR A 406 -52.83 8.78 -10.04
CA THR A 406 -53.10 8.80 -11.48
C THR A 406 -52.64 7.54 -12.22
N SER A 407 -51.44 7.02 -11.94
CA SER A 407 -50.94 5.79 -12.59
C SER A 407 -51.69 4.54 -12.12
N ARG A 408 -52.16 4.52 -10.87
CA ARG A 408 -53.00 3.42 -10.34
C ARG A 408 -54.41 3.45 -10.95
N VAL A 409 -54.98 4.64 -11.12
CA VAL A 409 -56.26 4.83 -11.82
C VAL A 409 -56.13 4.44 -13.30
N LEU A 410 -55.06 4.83 -13.99
CA LEU A 410 -54.82 4.46 -15.39
C LEU A 410 -54.63 2.95 -15.58
N LEU A 411 -53.89 2.28 -14.68
CA LEU A 411 -53.71 0.82 -14.76
C LEU A 411 -55.02 0.07 -14.47
N GLY A 412 -55.83 0.59 -13.54
CA GLY A 412 -57.18 0.08 -13.27
C GLY A 412 -58.11 0.25 -14.47
N LEU A 413 -58.13 1.44 -15.09
CA LEU A 413 -58.91 1.71 -16.31
C LEU A 413 -58.45 0.85 -17.49
N LEU A 414 -57.15 0.59 -17.62
CA LEU A 414 -56.60 -0.28 -18.66
C LEU A 414 -57.05 -1.74 -18.47
N HIS A 415 -57.05 -2.25 -17.23
CA HIS A 415 -57.57 -3.60 -16.94
C HIS A 415 -59.08 -3.69 -17.15
N VAL A 416 -59.83 -2.63 -16.82
CA VAL A 416 -61.27 -2.55 -17.11
C VAL A 416 -61.52 -2.53 -18.62
N ALA A 417 -60.75 -1.78 -19.39
CA ALA A 417 -60.87 -1.74 -20.85
C ALA A 417 -60.54 -3.10 -21.48
N LEU A 418 -59.45 -3.76 -21.07
CA LEU A 418 -59.10 -5.10 -21.52
C LEU A 418 -60.15 -6.14 -21.11
N GLY A 419 -60.68 -6.04 -19.89
CA GLY A 419 -61.78 -6.89 -19.42
C GLY A 419 -63.08 -6.68 -20.22
N MET A 420 -63.39 -5.44 -20.59
CA MET A 420 -64.56 -5.09 -21.42
C MET A 420 -64.39 -5.53 -22.87
N VAL A 421 -63.18 -5.44 -23.45
CA VAL A 421 -62.89 -5.98 -24.79
C VAL A 421 -62.98 -7.51 -24.79
N PHE A 422 -62.44 -8.16 -23.76
CA PHE A 422 -62.56 -9.61 -23.57
C PHE A 422 -64.02 -10.04 -23.36
N LEU A 423 -64.82 -9.27 -22.61
CA LEU A 423 -66.27 -9.48 -22.43
C LEU A 423 -67.06 -9.30 -23.73
N ALA A 424 -66.71 -8.29 -24.53
CA ALA A 424 -67.38 -7.98 -25.80
C ALA A 424 -67.13 -9.07 -26.86
N THR A 425 -66.00 -9.76 -26.78
CA THR A 425 -65.70 -10.90 -27.67
C THR A 425 -66.40 -12.20 -27.28
N LEU A 426 -67.04 -12.28 -26.12
CA LEU A 426 -67.51 -13.56 -25.55
C LEU A 426 -69.02 -13.73 -25.38
N LEU A 427 -69.89 -12.82 -25.85
CA LEU A 427 -71.32 -12.92 -25.55
C LEU A 427 -72.26 -12.66 -26.74
N THR A 428 -72.89 -13.73 -27.21
CA THR A 428 -74.30 -13.75 -27.61
C THR A 428 -75.17 -14.24 -26.43
N SER A 429 -75.33 -13.40 -25.40
CA SER A 429 -76.36 -13.44 -24.32
C SER A 429 -76.35 -14.64 -23.32
N PRO A 430 -76.66 -14.48 -21.99
CA PRO A 430 -77.50 -13.47 -21.36
C PRO A 430 -76.81 -12.56 -20.31
N LEU A 431 -77.17 -11.29 -20.39
CA LEU A 431 -76.52 -10.12 -19.77
C LEU A 431 -76.70 -9.94 -18.26
N VAL A 432 -77.61 -10.66 -17.60
CA VAL A 432 -77.99 -10.33 -16.21
C VAL A 432 -77.06 -10.92 -15.14
N PRO A 433 -76.62 -12.21 -15.22
CA PRO A 433 -75.67 -12.75 -14.24
C PRO A 433 -74.28 -12.11 -14.33
N CYS A 434 -73.86 -11.74 -15.54
CA CYS A 434 -72.53 -11.19 -15.80
C CYS A 434 -72.36 -9.75 -15.29
N LEU A 435 -73.41 -8.91 -15.37
CA LEU A 435 -73.38 -7.56 -14.79
C LEU A 435 -73.34 -7.59 -13.26
N VAL A 436 -74.01 -8.55 -12.63
CA VAL A 436 -74.01 -8.72 -11.17
C VAL A 436 -72.65 -9.21 -10.68
N ILE A 437 -72.05 -10.21 -11.35
CA ILE A 437 -70.73 -10.74 -10.98
C ILE A 437 -69.62 -9.71 -11.24
N GLY A 438 -69.66 -9.01 -12.38
CA GLY A 438 -68.72 -7.94 -12.71
C GLY A 438 -68.83 -6.73 -11.77
N GLY A 439 -70.05 -6.32 -11.42
CA GLY A 439 -70.30 -5.23 -10.47
C GLY A 439 -69.87 -5.57 -9.04
N LEU A 440 -70.09 -6.81 -8.59
CA LEU A 440 -69.63 -7.26 -7.26
C LEU A 440 -68.11 -7.42 -7.20
N GLY A 441 -67.47 -7.91 -8.27
CA GLY A 441 -66.01 -7.92 -8.39
C GLY A 441 -65.41 -6.52 -8.32
N LEU A 442 -66.03 -5.55 -9.00
CA LEU A 442 -65.62 -4.14 -8.97
C LEU A 442 -65.74 -3.53 -7.56
N LEU A 443 -66.84 -3.79 -6.85
CA LEU A 443 -67.05 -3.32 -5.47
C LEU A 443 -66.05 -3.95 -4.49
N CYS A 444 -65.72 -5.24 -4.63
CA CYS A 444 -64.67 -5.89 -3.83
C CYS A 444 -63.28 -5.31 -4.11
N CYS A 445 -62.94 -5.04 -5.38
CA CYS A 445 -61.66 -4.42 -5.73
C CYS A 445 -61.55 -2.98 -5.23
N LEU A 446 -62.64 -2.21 -5.29
CA LEU A 446 -62.68 -0.84 -4.75
C LEU A 446 -62.59 -0.82 -3.22
N GLY A 447 -63.24 -1.77 -2.53
CA GLY A 447 -63.13 -1.93 -1.08
C GLY A 447 -61.74 -2.38 -0.62
N ALA A 448 -61.11 -3.30 -1.35
CA ALA A 448 -59.73 -3.75 -1.08
C ALA A 448 -58.68 -2.68 -1.39
N ALA A 449 -58.94 -1.80 -2.36
CA ALA A 449 -58.06 -0.67 -2.67
C ALA A 449 -58.14 0.48 -1.65
N GLY A 450 -59.23 0.57 -0.87
CA GLY A 450 -59.45 1.60 0.15
C GLY A 450 -59.07 1.22 1.59
N SER A 451 -58.81 -0.07 1.87
CA SER A 451 -58.51 -0.55 3.22
C SER A 451 -57.01 -0.86 3.38
N GLU A 452 -56.30 -0.07 4.19
CA GLU A 452 -54.87 -0.26 4.49
C GLU A 452 -54.55 -1.53 5.29
N ASN A 453 -55.58 -2.25 5.79
CA ASN A 453 -55.43 -3.35 6.75
C ASN A 453 -55.71 -4.76 6.17
N VAL A 454 -55.84 -4.93 4.85
CA VAL A 454 -55.97 -6.28 4.28
C VAL A 454 -54.57 -6.87 4.09
N GLY A 455 -54.15 -7.73 5.03
CA GLY A 455 -52.85 -8.40 5.00
C GLY A 455 -52.62 -9.22 3.72
N ARG A 456 -51.39 -9.19 3.18
CA ARG A 456 -50.99 -9.87 1.92
C ARG A 456 -51.28 -11.38 1.86
N ALA A 457 -51.63 -12.02 2.97
CA ALA A 457 -51.89 -13.46 3.04
C ALA A 457 -53.33 -13.87 2.66
N SER A 458 -54.31 -12.96 2.62
CA SER A 458 -55.72 -13.30 2.39
C SER A 458 -56.16 -13.22 0.91
N MET A 459 -55.44 -12.47 0.07
CA MET A 459 -55.71 -12.33 -1.37
C MET A 459 -55.63 -13.65 -2.17
N PRO A 460 -54.62 -14.54 -1.97
CA PRO A 460 -54.54 -15.79 -2.73
C PRO A 460 -55.69 -16.75 -2.38
N LEU A 461 -56.11 -16.79 -1.12
CA LEU A 461 -57.18 -17.66 -0.65
C LEU A 461 -58.54 -17.23 -1.23
N LEU A 462 -58.81 -15.92 -1.27
CA LEU A 462 -60.02 -15.37 -1.90
C LEU A 462 -60.06 -15.64 -3.41
N ALA A 463 -58.92 -15.49 -4.11
CA ALA A 463 -58.83 -15.77 -5.53
C ALA A 463 -59.06 -17.26 -5.86
N VAL A 464 -58.45 -18.16 -5.09
CA VAL A 464 -58.64 -19.61 -5.25
C VAL A 464 -60.08 -20.03 -4.94
N THR A 465 -60.67 -19.50 -3.87
CA THR A 465 -62.06 -19.83 -3.48
C THR A 465 -63.06 -19.33 -4.53
N GLY A 466 -62.84 -18.12 -5.07
CA GLY A 466 -63.64 -17.57 -6.16
C GLY A 466 -63.53 -18.41 -7.44
N ALA A 467 -62.32 -18.86 -7.79
CA ALA A 467 -62.09 -19.71 -8.97
C ALA A 467 -62.76 -21.09 -8.85
N VAL A 468 -62.70 -21.71 -7.67
CA VAL A 468 -63.35 -23.01 -7.43
C VAL A 468 -64.87 -22.90 -7.53
N VAL A 469 -65.47 -21.84 -6.96
CA VAL A 469 -66.92 -21.64 -6.99
C VAL A 469 -67.41 -21.30 -8.39
N ALA A 470 -66.68 -20.46 -9.14
CA ALA A 470 -66.97 -20.18 -10.54
C ALA A 470 -66.87 -21.45 -11.41
N GLY A 471 -65.86 -22.29 -11.16
CA GLY A 471 -65.71 -23.59 -11.83
C GLY A 471 -66.87 -24.54 -11.54
N LEU A 472 -67.29 -24.65 -10.28
CA LEU A 472 -68.43 -25.50 -9.89
C LEU A 472 -69.74 -25.02 -10.54
N PHE A 473 -69.95 -23.70 -10.59
CA PHE A 473 -71.13 -23.11 -11.20
C PHE A 473 -71.16 -23.36 -12.72
N TRP A 474 -70.00 -23.26 -13.38
CA TRP A 474 -69.88 -23.57 -14.80
C TRP A 474 -70.15 -25.04 -15.10
N VAL A 475 -69.62 -25.96 -14.28
CA VAL A 475 -69.87 -27.41 -14.44
C VAL A 475 -71.34 -27.74 -14.24
N LEU A 476 -72.00 -27.17 -13.23
CA LEU A 476 -73.43 -27.40 -13.00
C LEU A 476 -74.31 -26.84 -14.13
N HIS A 477 -73.96 -25.67 -14.66
CA HIS A 477 -74.67 -25.07 -15.79
C HIS A 477 -74.46 -25.86 -17.09
N ALA A 478 -73.24 -26.31 -17.37
CA ALA A 478 -72.91 -27.12 -18.54
C ALA A 478 -73.60 -28.48 -18.55
N ASN A 479 -73.97 -29.01 -17.37
CA ASN A 479 -74.71 -30.26 -17.22
C ASN A 479 -76.24 -30.05 -17.17
N GLY A 480 -76.75 -28.86 -17.53
CA GLY A 480 -78.18 -28.59 -17.63
C GLY A 480 -78.94 -28.54 -16.31
N VAL A 481 -78.22 -28.46 -15.17
CA VAL A 481 -78.86 -28.37 -13.86
C VAL A 481 -79.38 -26.94 -13.67
N ALA A 482 -80.70 -26.80 -13.63
CA ALA A 482 -81.35 -25.53 -13.37
C ALA A 482 -81.16 -25.14 -11.89
N ILE A 483 -80.13 -24.33 -11.61
CA ILE A 483 -79.94 -23.73 -10.29
C ILE A 483 -80.93 -22.58 -10.17
N ALA A 484 -81.81 -22.62 -9.17
CA ALA A 484 -82.73 -21.52 -8.90
C ALA A 484 -81.92 -20.24 -8.65
N GLY A 485 -82.21 -19.16 -9.38
CA GLY A 485 -81.37 -17.96 -9.40
C GLY A 485 -81.16 -17.31 -8.01
N TRP A 486 -82.07 -17.52 -7.07
CA TRP A 486 -81.90 -17.05 -5.69
C TRP A 486 -80.77 -17.78 -4.96
N LEU A 487 -80.52 -19.06 -5.27
CA LEU A 487 -79.43 -19.84 -4.68
C LEU A 487 -78.07 -19.27 -5.10
N THR A 488 -77.93 -18.88 -6.37
CA THR A 488 -76.71 -18.25 -6.91
C THR A 488 -76.41 -16.92 -6.22
N VAL A 489 -77.45 -16.11 -6.02
CA VAL A 489 -77.32 -14.81 -5.31
C VAL A 489 -76.95 -15.05 -3.85
N CYS A 490 -77.58 -16.00 -3.15
CA CYS A 490 -77.22 -16.34 -1.78
C CYS A 490 -75.78 -16.84 -1.66
N THR A 491 -75.31 -17.71 -2.54
CA THR A 491 -73.92 -18.19 -2.53
C THR A 491 -72.92 -17.07 -2.80
N ALA A 492 -73.21 -16.17 -3.75
CA ALA A 492 -72.38 -15.01 -4.02
C ALA A 492 -72.31 -14.04 -2.83
N VAL A 493 -73.44 -13.76 -2.18
CA VAL A 493 -73.50 -12.88 -0.99
C VAL A 493 -72.73 -13.51 0.19
N VAL A 494 -72.87 -14.81 0.41
CA VAL A 494 -72.14 -15.50 1.49
C VAL A 494 -70.62 -15.44 1.24
N LEU A 495 -70.17 -15.73 0.03
CA LEU A 495 -68.73 -15.79 -0.27
C LEU A 495 -68.06 -14.43 -0.41
N LEU A 496 -68.76 -13.43 -0.94
CA LEU A 496 -68.18 -12.12 -1.23
C LEU A 496 -68.41 -11.11 -0.12
N VAL A 497 -69.42 -11.31 0.74
CA VAL A 497 -69.75 -10.36 1.80
C VAL A 497 -69.59 -10.99 3.18
N VAL A 498 -70.22 -12.14 3.44
CA VAL A 498 -70.25 -12.72 4.79
C VAL A 498 -68.90 -13.32 5.19
N VAL A 499 -68.25 -14.08 4.31
CA VAL A 499 -66.95 -14.73 4.58
C VAL A 499 -65.83 -13.69 4.82
N PRO A 500 -65.66 -12.64 3.98
CA PRO A 500 -64.63 -11.63 4.23
C PRO A 500 -64.87 -10.84 5.52
N VAL A 501 -66.13 -10.50 5.84
CA VAL A 501 -66.48 -9.79 7.08
C VAL A 501 -66.23 -10.65 8.32
N SER A 502 -66.53 -11.95 8.26
CA SER A 502 -66.27 -12.88 9.36
C SER A 502 -64.78 -13.15 9.57
N LEU A 503 -64.00 -13.22 8.49
CA LEU A 503 -62.54 -13.36 8.55
C LEU A 503 -61.86 -12.10 9.08
N ALA A 504 -62.34 -10.91 8.70
CA ALA A 504 -61.84 -9.63 9.22
C ALA A 504 -62.16 -9.42 10.72
N GLY A 505 -63.24 -10.04 11.24
CA GLY A 505 -63.61 -9.96 12.65
C GLY A 505 -62.77 -10.84 13.59
N ARG A 506 -62.15 -11.92 13.08
CA ARG A 506 -61.35 -12.87 13.88
C ARG A 506 -59.94 -12.39 14.22
N GLU A 507 -59.41 -11.38 13.54
CA GLU A 507 -58.05 -10.85 13.79
C GLU A 507 -58.02 -9.73 14.86
N ARG A 508 -59.13 -9.45 15.54
CA ARG A 508 -59.20 -8.47 16.65
C ARG A 508 -59.41 -9.09 18.04
N GLY A 509 -59.19 -10.39 18.19
CA GLY A 509 -59.26 -11.13 19.46
C GLY A 509 -57.88 -11.56 19.94
#